data_AF-A0A7W0YSN9-F1
#
_entry.id   AF-A0A7W0YSN9-F1
#
_cell.length_a   1.000
_cell.length_b   1.000
_cell.length_c   1.000
_cell.angle_alpha   90.00
_cell.angle_beta   90.00
_cell.angle_gamma   90.00
#
_symmetry.space_group_name_H-M   'P 1'
#
loop_
_entity.id
_entity.type
_entity.pdbx_description
1 polymer ?
#
loop_
_entity_poly.entity_id
_entity_poly.type
_entity_poly.pdbx_seq_one_letter_code
_entity_poly.pdbx_strand_id
1 'polypeptide(L)' 'MGSTSDIRFVPYDVAYRPGFEDMQRRVPDVSKAHRLIGFRPTRTLDDVITDILADPGT' A
#
# COMPACT_ATOMS: atom_id res chain seq x y z
N MET A 1 -0.45 14.62 16.18
CA MET A 1 -1.94 14.50 16.26
C MET A 1 -2.56 15.17 15.04
N GLY A 2 -3.05 14.36 14.10
CA GLY A 2 -4.04 14.70 13.06
C GLY A 2 -3.67 15.81 12.06
N SER A 3 -3.70 15.49 10.76
CA SER A 3 -3.70 16.54 9.73
C SER A 3 -4.96 17.42 9.86
N THR A 4 -4.81 18.74 9.77
CA THR A 4 -5.92 19.71 9.79
C THR A 4 -6.60 19.88 8.43
N SER A 5 -6.25 19.03 7.45
CA SER A 5 -6.77 19.14 6.09
C SER A 5 -8.21 18.66 5.98
N ASP A 6 -9.01 19.39 5.21
CA ASP A 6 -10.40 19.00 4.92
C ASP A 6 -10.47 17.76 4.03
N ILE A 7 -11.35 16.81 4.38
CA ILE A 7 -11.66 15.65 3.54
C ILE A 7 -12.56 16.11 2.39
N ARG A 8 -12.15 15.82 1.14
CA ARG A 8 -12.92 16.14 -0.06
C ARG A 8 -13.20 14.88 -0.86
N PHE A 9 -14.45 14.69 -1.26
CA PHE A 9 -14.85 13.65 -2.19
C PHE A 9 -14.82 14.23 -3.61
N VAL A 10 -13.96 13.68 -4.47
CA VAL A 10 -13.87 14.07 -5.89
C VAL A 10 -14.20 12.87 -6.77
N PRO A 11 -14.75 13.10 -7.98
CA PRO A 11 -14.93 12.05 -8.97
C PRO A 11 -13.61 11.30 -9.28
N TYR A 12 -13.71 10.01 -9.59
CA TYR A 12 -12.55 9.14 -9.82
C TYR A 12 -11.64 9.66 -10.94
N ASP A 13 -12.21 10.21 -12.02
CA ASP A 13 -11.51 10.82 -13.16
C ASP A 13 -10.77 12.13 -12.82
N VAL A 14 -11.18 12.81 -11.74
CA VAL A 14 -10.46 13.96 -11.20
C VAL A 14 -9.27 13.49 -10.36
N ALA A 15 -9.42 12.40 -9.61
CA ALA A 15 -8.33 11.78 -8.86
C ALA A 15 -7.30 11.11 -9.79
N TYR A 16 -7.76 10.47 -10.86
CA TYR A 16 -6.97 9.71 -11.83
C TYR A 16 -7.24 10.23 -13.24
N ARG A 17 -6.23 10.86 -13.85
CA ARG A 17 -6.36 11.54 -15.15
C ARG A 17 -6.75 10.58 -16.29
N PRO A 18 -7.35 11.09 -17.38
CA PRO A 18 -7.62 10.30 -18.58
C PRO A 18 -6.36 9.55 -19.06
N GLY A 19 -6.51 8.26 -19.36
CA GLY A 19 -5.41 7.38 -19.75
C GLY A 19 -4.69 6.67 -18.59
N PHE A 20 -5.12 6.89 -17.34
CA PHE A 20 -4.68 6.08 -16.21
C PHE A 20 -5.37 4.71 -16.23
N GLU A 21 -4.59 3.65 -16.40
CA GLU A 21 -5.07 2.28 -16.23
C GLU A 21 -4.72 1.79 -14.83
N ASP A 22 -5.75 1.53 -14.03
CA ASP A 22 -5.57 0.89 -12.74
C ASP A 22 -5.50 -0.64 -12.90
N MET A 23 -4.50 -1.24 -12.27
CA MET A 23 -4.37 -2.69 -12.26
C MET A 23 -5.25 -3.25 -11.15
N GLN A 24 -6.39 -3.82 -11.52
CA GLN A 24 -7.36 -4.39 -10.58
C GLN A 24 -6.77 -5.43 -9.62
N ARG A 25 -5.68 -6.10 -10.01
CA ARG A 25 -5.03 -7.12 -9.17
C ARG A 25 -3.52 -7.13 -9.39
N ARG A 26 -2.77 -7.05 -8.30
CA ARG A 26 -1.31 -7.17 -8.28
C ARG A 26 -0.91 -8.29 -7.34
N VAL A 27 -0.38 -9.38 -7.90
CA VAL A 27 0.18 -10.49 -7.12
C VAL A 27 1.58 -10.77 -7.66
N PRO A 28 2.63 -10.28 -6.99
CA PRO A 28 3.99 -10.46 -7.45
C PRO A 28 4.44 -11.91 -7.28
N ASP A 29 5.19 -12.43 -8.26
CA ASP A 29 5.95 -13.67 -8.09
C ASP A 29 7.26 -13.37 -7.36
N VAL A 30 7.43 -13.99 -6.18
CA VAL A 30 8.62 -13.83 -5.33
C VAL A 30 9.63 -14.98 -5.49
N SER A 31 9.43 -15.88 -6.45
CA SER A 31 10.28 -17.06 -6.66
C SER A 31 11.74 -16.71 -6.89
N LYS A 32 12.03 -15.61 -7.60
CA LYS A 32 13.41 -15.15 -7.84
C LYS A 32 14.10 -14.75 -6.52
N ALA A 33 13.43 -13.97 -5.68
CA ALA A 33 13.97 -13.55 -4.38
C ALA A 33 14.11 -14.76 -3.44
N HIS A 34 13.15 -15.68 -3.45
CA HIS A 34 13.25 -16.91 -2.67
C HIS A 34 14.48 -17.73 -3.04
N ARG A 35 14.75 -17.95 -4.33
CA ARG A 35 15.91 -18.72 -4.79
C ARG A 35 17.25 -18.07 -4.48
N LEU A 36 17.34 -16.74 -4.59
CA LEU A 36 18.62 -16.04 -4.49
C LEU A 36 19.03 -15.72 -3.04
N ILE A 37 18.06 -15.40 -2.19
CA ILE A 37 18.34 -14.91 -0.83
C ILE A 37 17.45 -15.57 0.24
N GLY A 38 16.71 -16.62 -0.12
CA GLY A 38 15.81 -17.30 0.83
C GLY A 38 14.60 -16.48 1.24
N PHE A 39 14.29 -15.36 0.55
CA PHE A 39 13.21 -14.47 0.93
C PHE A 39 11.86 -15.20 1.06
N ARG A 40 11.14 -14.92 2.15
CA ARG A 40 9.77 -15.34 2.40
C ARG A 40 9.02 -14.21 3.11
N PRO A 41 7.78 -13.87 2.72
CA PRO A 41 6.96 -12.96 3.50
C PRO A 41 6.70 -13.55 4.89
N THR A 42 7.00 -12.80 5.94
CA THR A 42 6.84 -13.24 7.33
C THR A 42 5.79 -12.45 8.10
N ARG A 43 5.35 -11.31 7.55
CA ARG A 43 4.32 -10.45 8.14
C ARG A 43 3.06 -10.45 7.30
N THR A 44 1.92 -10.48 7.97
CA THR A 44 0.60 -10.31 7.38
C THR A 44 0.31 -8.82 7.14
N LEU A 45 -0.77 -8.54 6.42
CA LEU A 45 -1.25 -7.16 6.25
C LEU A 45 -1.61 -6.53 7.61
N ASP A 46 -2.29 -7.29 8.46
CA ASP A 46 -2.73 -6.81 9.78
C ASP A 46 -1.55 -6.48 10.70
N ASP A 47 -0.48 -7.29 10.66
CA ASP A 47 0.75 -7.00 11.41
C ASP A 47 1.33 -5.65 10.99
N VAL A 48 1.41 -5.39 9.68
CA VAL A 48 1.98 -4.14 9.14
C VAL A 48 1.08 -2.94 9.46
N ILE A 49 -0.23 -3.08 9.35
CA ILE A 49 -1.18 -2.01 9.72
C ILE A 49 -1.02 -1.68 11.21
N THR A 50 -0.96 -2.70 12.06
CA THR A 50 -0.82 -2.54 13.51
C THR A 50 0.51 -1.86 13.86
N ASP A 51 1.61 -2.26 13.23
CA ASP A 51 2.93 -1.64 13.41
C ASP A 51 2.89 -0.13 13.07
N ILE A 52 2.27 0.26 11.95
CA ILE A 52 2.17 1.67 11.53
C ILE A 52 1.30 2.49 12.49
N LEU A 53 0.22 1.91 13.01
CA LEU A 53 -0.62 2.59 14.01
C LEU A 53 0.08 2.74 15.37
N ALA A 54 0.92 1.76 15.72
CA ALA A 54 1.67 1.73 16.95
C ALA A 54 2.93 2.61 16.91
N ASP A 55 3.47 2.89 15.72
CA ASP A 55 4.51 3.89 15.51
C ASP A 55 3.87 5.29 15.51
N PRO A 56 4.03 6.09 16.58
CA PRO A 56 3.44 7.42 16.65
C PRO A 56 4.18 8.44 15.77
N GLY A 57 5.19 8.01 14.99
CA GLY A 57 5.91 8.76 13.96
C GLY A 57 5.74 10.28 14.02
N THR A 58 6.58 10.97 14.82
CA THR A 58 6.79 12.44 14.86
C THR A 58 5.53 13.33 14.94
#